data_AF-A0A966J622-F1
#
_entry.id   AF-A0A966J622-F1
#
_cell.length_a   1.000
_cell.length_b   1.000
_cell.length_c   1.000
_cell.angle_alpha   90.00
_cell.angle_beta   90.00
_cell.angle_gamma   90.00
#
_symmetry.space_group_name_H-M   'P 1'
#
loop_
_entity.id
_entity.type
_entity.pdbx_description
1 polymer ?
#
loop_
_entity_poly.entity_id
_entity_poly.type
_entity_poly.pdbx_seq_one_letter_code
_entity_poly.pdbx_strand_id
1 'polypeptide(L)'
;MADRSALRQIGLIHGEQVRFKPHANRRWVVGRISGVEPDGSICLHDPDGSARSLRPEALEVRRPGPRGRQRWRNVAEVATTWEQLPLF
;
A
#
# COMPACT_ATOMS: atom_id res chain seq x y z
N MET A 1 -1.80 1.98 17.41
CA MET A 1 -2.80 1.02 16.89
C MET A 1 -3.01 1.36 15.42
N ALA A 2 -2.93 0.39 14.52
CA ALA A 2 -3.07 0.65 13.08
C ALA A 2 -4.46 1.18 12.75
N ASP A 3 -4.53 2.31 12.05
CA ASP A 3 -5.79 2.95 11.70
C ASP A 3 -6.24 2.50 10.30
N ARG A 4 -7.45 1.95 10.24
CA ARG A 4 -8.08 1.51 8.99
C ARG A 4 -8.77 2.67 8.26
N SER A 5 -9.18 3.70 8.99
CA SER A 5 -9.85 4.90 8.46
C SER A 5 -8.87 5.74 7.64
N ALA A 6 -7.66 5.91 8.17
CA ALA A 6 -6.56 6.64 7.54
C ALA A 6 -6.13 6.05 6.19
N LEU A 7 -6.32 4.74 5.95
CA LEU A 7 -6.03 4.13 4.63
C LEU A 7 -6.74 4.86 3.48
N ARG A 8 -8.02 5.22 3.66
CA ARG A 8 -8.77 5.90 2.60
C ARG A 8 -8.26 7.31 2.33
N GLN A 9 -7.70 7.97 3.34
CA GLN A 9 -7.11 9.30 3.22
C GLN A 9 -5.81 9.31 2.44
N ILE A 10 -5.17 8.15 2.21
CA ILE A 10 -3.95 8.02 1.39
C ILE A 10 -4.22 7.20 0.12
N GLY A 11 -5.49 7.04 -0.25
CA GLY A 11 -5.90 6.33 -1.45
C GLY A 11 -5.70 4.81 -1.40
N LEU A 12 -5.62 4.21 -0.20
CA LEU A 12 -5.51 2.77 0.03
C LEU A 12 -6.84 2.17 0.51
N ILE A 13 -7.03 0.87 0.25
CA ILE A 13 -8.21 0.14 0.67
C ILE A 13 -7.80 -1.04 1.55
N HIS A 14 -8.50 -1.24 2.67
CA HIS A 14 -8.31 -2.44 3.49
C HIS A 14 -8.61 -3.72 2.69
N GLY A 15 -7.71 -4.71 2.77
CA GLY A 15 -7.80 -5.97 2.05
C GLY A 15 -7.33 -5.89 0.60
N GLU A 16 -6.89 -4.71 0.15
CA GLU A 16 -6.35 -4.52 -1.18
C GLU A 16 -5.07 -5.32 -1.39
N GLN A 17 -4.89 -5.82 -2.61
CA GLN A 17 -3.67 -6.52 -3.00
C GLN A 17 -2.51 -5.52 -3.08
N VAL A 18 -1.50 -5.78 -2.26
CA VAL A 18 -0.23 -5.09 -2.28
C VAL A 18 0.86 -6.11 -2.57
N ARG A 19 1.87 -5.74 -3.35
CA ARG A 19 3.09 -6.53 -3.46
C ARG A 19 4.24 -5.82 -2.79
N PHE A 20 5.11 -6.60 -2.19
CA PHE A 20 6.29 -6.12 -1.50
C PHE A 20 7.44 -7.10 -1.72
N LYS A 21 8.64 -6.66 -1.40
CA LYS A 21 9.84 -7.47 -1.54
C LYS A 21 10.48 -7.66 -0.16
N PRO A 22 10.38 -8.86 0.45
CA PRO A 22 10.88 -9.09 1.81
C PRO A 22 12.38 -8.78 1.97
N HIS A 23 13.15 -9.06 0.91
CA HIS A 23 14.57 -8.72 0.80
C HIS A 23 14.92 -8.41 -0.66
N ALA A 24 15.96 -7.61 -0.89
CA ALA A 24 16.41 -7.22 -2.23
C ALA A 24 16.68 -8.40 -3.19
N ASN A 25 17.00 -9.59 -2.70
CA ASN A 25 17.26 -10.78 -3.52
C ASN A 25 16.09 -11.78 -3.57
N ARG A 26 14.95 -11.49 -2.94
CA ARG A 26 13.77 -12.37 -2.93
C ARG A 26 12.79 -12.01 -4.04
N ARG A 27 11.88 -12.94 -4.31
CA ARG A 27 10.77 -12.71 -5.24
C ARG A 27 9.78 -11.71 -4.63
N TRP A 28 9.05 -11.01 -5.49
CA TRP A 28 7.90 -10.23 -5.06
C TRP A 28 6.85 -11.15 -4.46
N VAL A 29 6.34 -10.76 -3.29
CA VAL A 29 5.27 -11.46 -2.59
C VAL A 29 4.03 -10.56 -2.64
N VAL A 30 2.87 -11.16 -2.87
CA VAL A 30 1.59 -10.45 -2.88
C VAL A 30 0.89 -10.68 -1.54
N GLY A 31 0.78 -9.63 -0.73
CA GLY A 31 0.02 -9.62 0.51
C GLY A 31 -1.29 -8.84 0.39
N ARG A 32 -1.90 -8.57 1.55
CA ARG A 32 -3.11 -7.74 1.67
C ARG A 32 -2.92 -6.66 2.72
N ILE A 33 -3.34 -5.44 2.41
CA ILE A 33 -3.28 -4.30 3.34
C ILE A 33 -4.24 -4.52 4.51
N SER A 34 -3.79 -4.28 5.73
CA SER A 34 -4.60 -4.32 6.95
C SER A 34 -4.77 -2.96 7.62
N GLY A 35 -3.82 -2.03 7.46
CA GLY A 35 -3.90 -0.72 8.14
C GLY A 35 -2.72 0.19 7.82
N VAL A 36 -2.73 1.39 8.38
CA VAL A 36 -1.58 2.30 8.42
C VAL A 36 -1.26 2.67 9.86
N GLU A 37 0.01 2.69 10.20
CA GLU A 37 0.50 3.12 11.51
C GLU A 37 0.67 4.65 11.56
N PRO A 38 0.68 5.26 12.76
CA PRO A 38 0.82 6.71 12.90
C PRO A 38 2.13 7.29 12.32
N ASP A 39 3.15 6.47 12.14
CA ASP A 39 4.43 6.85 11.51
C ASP A 39 4.37 6.83 9.96
N GLY A 40 3.23 6.46 9.39
CA GLY A 40 3.00 6.32 7.95
C GLY A 40 3.37 4.94 7.38
N SER A 41 3.82 3.99 8.20
CA SER A 41 4.08 2.62 7.78
C SER A 41 2.78 1.88 7.49
N ILE A 42 2.76 1.03 6.46
CA ILE A 42 1.56 0.28 6.06
C ILE A 42 1.64 -1.13 6.65
N CYS A 43 0.63 -1.50 7.43
CA CYS A 43 0.43 -2.85 7.90
C CYS A 43 -0.18 -3.71 6.79
N LEU A 44 0.35 -4.92 6.62
CA LEU A 44 -0.15 -5.90 5.67
C LEU A 44 0.03 -7.33 6.19
N HIS A 45 -0.73 -8.25 5.62
CA HIS A 45 -0.59 -9.69 5.84
C HIS A 45 -0.03 -10.37 4.59
N ASP A 46 1.01 -11.17 4.81
CA ASP A 46 1.60 -12.04 3.81
C ASP A 46 0.65 -13.21 3.46
N PRO A 47 0.90 -13.92 2.34
CA PRO A 47 0.16 -15.15 2.01
C PRO A 47 0.24 -16.23 3.10
N ASP A 48 1.31 -16.23 3.90
CA ASP A 48 1.52 -17.17 4.99
C ASP A 48 0.79 -16.75 6.29
N GLY A 49 0.09 -15.61 6.28
CA GLY A 49 -0.64 -15.07 7.43
C GLY A 49 0.21 -14.21 8.36
N SER A 50 1.51 -14.03 8.09
CA SER A 50 2.39 -13.17 8.89
C SER A 50 1.99 -11.70 8.73
N ALA A 51 1.85 -10.99 9.84
CA ALA A 51 1.69 -9.55 9.83
C ALA A 51 3.04 -8.85 9.67
N ARG A 52 3.10 -7.85 8.79
CA ARG A 52 4.27 -7.00 8.56
C ARG A 52 3.86 -5.53 8.53
N SER A 53 4.79 -4.68 8.95
CA SER A 53 4.69 -3.23 8.80
C SER A 53 5.85 -2.79 7.92
N LEU A 54 5.54 -2.20 6.77
CA LEU A 54 6.53 -1.79 5.78
C LEU A 54 6.29 -0.34 5.34
N ARG A 55 7.39 0.31 4.99
CA ARG A 55 7.38 1.67 4.47
C ARG A 55 6.67 1.76 3.11
N PRO A 56 5.92 2.84 2.81
CA PRO A 56 5.22 3.03 1.54
C PRO A 56 6.11 2.84 0.31
N GLU A 57 7.38 3.24 0.38
CA GLU A 57 8.31 3.18 -0.74
C GLU A 57 8.71 1.73 -1.10
N ALA A 58 8.55 0.79 -0.16
CA ALA A 58 8.83 -0.63 -0.37
C ALA A 58 7.61 -1.42 -0.88
N LEU A 59 6.47 -0.76 -1.05
CA LEU A 59 5.19 -1.37 -1.37
C LEU A 59 4.67 -0.90 -2.72
N GLU A 60 3.99 -1.80 -3.43
CA GLU A 60 3.29 -1.45 -4.66
C GLU A 60 1.87 -1.99 -4.67
N VAL A 61 0.92 -1.17 -5.10
CA VAL A 61 -0.50 -1.52 -5.22
C VAL A 61 -0.94 -1.50 -6.68
N ARG A 62 -1.98 -2.27 -6.99
CA ARG A 62 -2.55 -2.27 -8.33
C ARG A 62 -3.38 -1.02 -8.54
N ARG A 63 -3.02 -0.19 -9.50
CA ARG A 63 -3.80 0.98 -9.90
C ARG A 63 -4.08 0.93 -11.40
N PRO A 64 -5.27 1.37 -11.84
CA PRO A 64 -5.54 1.52 -13.26
C PRO A 64 -4.59 2.59 -13.84
N GLY A 65 -3.91 2.24 -14.94
CA GLY A 65 -3.17 3.22 -15.72
C GLY A 65 -4.09 4.07 -16.61
N PRO A 66 -3.56 5.08 -17.31
CA PRO A 66 -4.34 5.97 -18.18
C PRO A 66 -5.12 5.24 -19.29
N ARG A 67 -4.69 4.02 -19.63
CA ARG A 67 -5.31 3.15 -20.64
C ARG A 67 -6.07 1.97 -20.02
N GLY A 68 -6.51 2.08 -18.77
CA GLY A 68 -7.31 1.07 -18.05
C GLY A 68 -6.56 -0.21 -17.61
N ARG A 69 -5.35 -0.46 -18.09
CA ARG A 69 -4.54 -1.61 -17.65
C ARG A 69 -4.10 -1.43 -16.19
N GLN A 70 -4.35 -2.43 -15.35
CA GLN A 70 -3.83 -2.46 -14.00
C GLN A 70 -2.31 -2.57 -14.04
N ARG A 71 -1.63 -1.65 -13.35
CA ARG A 71 -0.19 -1.66 -13.15
C ARG A 71 0.11 -1.57 -11.68
N TRP A 72 1.19 -2.20 -11.27
CA TRP A 72 1.77 -1.98 -9.96
C TRP A 72 2.36 -0.57 -9.92
N ARG A 73 1.96 0.20 -8.91
CA ARG A 73 2.47 1.54 -8.63
C ARG A 73 2.91 1.62 -7.18
N ASN A 74 3.95 2.40 -6.92
CA ASN A 74 4.47 2.56 -5.57
C ASN A 74 3.44 3.20 -4.64
N VAL A 75 3.33 2.72 -3.41
CA VAL A 75 2.35 3.27 -2.45
C VAL A 75 2.71 4.70 -2.08
N ALA A 76 3.99 5.06 -2.02
CA ALA A 76 4.41 6.45 -1.79
C ALA A 76 3.89 7.38 -2.90
N GLU A 77 3.99 6.98 -4.17
CA GLU A 77 3.42 7.74 -5.29
C GLU A 77 1.89 7.88 -5.20
N VAL A 78 1.20 6.81 -4.78
CA VAL A 78 -0.26 6.81 -4.61
C VAL A 78 -0.69 7.72 -3.47
N ALA A 79 0.03 7.70 -2.34
CA ALA A 79 -0.23 8.57 -1.20
C ALA A 79 0.02 10.05 -1.56
N THR A 80 1.15 10.37 -2.19
CA THR A 80 1.46 11.74 -2.62
C THR A 80 0.50 12.28 -3.69
N THR A 81 0.03 11.42 -4.60
CA THR A 81 -0.99 11.83 -5.60
C THR A 81 -2.30 12.26 -4.94
N TRP A 82 -2.56 11.84 -3.70
CA TRP A 82 -3.76 12.21 -2.94
C TRP A 82 -3.56 13.36 -1.95
N GLU A 83 -2.32 13.63 -1.50
CA GLU A 83 -1.98 14.83 -0.72
C GLU A 83 -2.28 16.15 -1.47
N GLN A 84 -2.56 16.09 -2.78
CA GLN A 84 -2.85 17.24 -3.63
C GLN A 84 -4.34 17.52 -3.92
N LEU A 85 -5.29 16.90 -3.23
CA LEU A 85 -6.66 17.40 -3.26
C LEU A 85 -6.87 18.35 -2.07
N PRO A 86 -6.78 19.68 -2.26
CA PRO A 86 -7.30 20.60 -1.27
C PRO A 86 -8.79 20.28 -1.10
N LEU A 87 -9.15 19.84 0.09
CA LEU A 87 -10.53 19.88 0.55
C LEU A 87 -10.92 21.37 0.54
N PHE A 88 -11.68 21.76 -0.48
CA PHE A 88 -12.44 23.01 -0.49
C PHE A 88 -13.62 22.91 0.48
#